data_AF-A0A4C1Z885-F1
#
_entry.id   AF-A0A4C1Z885-F1
#
_cell.length_a   1.000
_cell.length_b   1.000
_cell.length_c   1.000
_cell.angle_alpha   90.00
_cell.angle_beta   90.00
_cell.angle_gamma   90.00
#
_symmetry.space_group_name_H-M   'P 1'
#
loop_
_entity.id
_entity.type
_entity.pdbx_description
1 polymer ?
#
loop_
_entity_poly.entity_id
_entity_poly.type
_entity_poly.pdbx_seq_one_letter_code
_entity_poly.pdbx_strand_id
1 'polypeptide(L)'
;MTLLDEILLKCGDYVRGKATSITDLTFWNEKISRLRKECFRMRLASQRDRKIPNPAEFIFEYRAARRILNAAIRDSKQKCWNELIKEVKRDACGRPYKIITSRLKKQSTPSVTCPRLLK
;
A
#
# COMPACT_ATOMS: atom_id res chain seq x y z
N MET A 1 5.85 25.34 -3.61
CA MET A 1 4.96 24.17 -3.38
C MET A 1 5.38 23.09 -4.36
N THR A 2 6.16 22.11 -3.91
CA THR A 2 6.72 21.12 -4.82
C THR A 2 5.67 20.08 -5.18
N LEU A 3 5.74 19.56 -6.41
CA LEU A 3 4.92 18.47 -6.97
C LEU A 3 4.82 17.21 -6.06
N LEU A 4 5.69 17.13 -5.04
CA LEU A 4 5.72 16.12 -3.99
C LEU A 4 4.58 16.25 -2.97
N ASP A 5 4.14 17.47 -2.65
CA ASP A 5 3.07 17.71 -1.68
C ASP A 5 1.70 17.38 -2.30
N GLU A 6 1.52 17.63 -3.61
CA GLU A 6 0.29 17.28 -4.34
C GLU A 6 0.08 15.77 -4.49
N ILE A 7 1.15 14.98 -4.61
CA ILE A 7 1.05 13.51 -4.71
C ILE A 7 0.76 12.89 -3.34
N LEU A 8 1.32 13.46 -2.27
CA LEU A 8 1.02 13.07 -0.89
C LEU A 8 -0.40 13.46 -0.46
N LEU A 9 -0.94 14.60 -0.94
CA LEU A 9 -2.32 15.02 -0.65
C LEU A 9 -3.39 14.30 -1.47
N LYS A 10 -3.11 13.85 -2.71
CA LYS A 10 -4.10 13.15 -3.55
C LYS A 10 -4.43 11.73 -3.09
N CYS A 11 -3.62 11.14 -2.22
CA CYS A 11 -3.84 9.79 -1.68
C CYS A 11 -4.35 9.87 -0.24
N GLY A 12 -5.60 10.31 -0.09
CA GLY A 12 -6.26 10.47 1.21
C GLY A 12 -6.08 9.26 2.14
N ASP A 13 -5.59 9.54 3.35
CA ASP A 13 -5.95 8.96 4.64
C ASP A 13 -6.23 7.45 4.71
N TYR A 14 -5.34 6.60 4.18
CA TYR A 14 -5.33 5.18 4.57
C TYR A 14 -4.45 4.95 5.79
N VAL A 15 -4.93 5.34 6.97
CA VAL A 15 -4.35 4.87 8.23
C VAL A 15 -5.19 3.71 8.77
N ARG A 16 -4.66 2.48 8.65
CA ARG A 16 -4.59 1.51 9.76
C ARG A 16 -3.71 0.31 9.36
N GLY A 17 -2.55 0.24 10.01
CA GLY A 17 -1.51 -0.77 9.82
C GLY A 17 -0.21 -0.13 9.32
N LYS A 18 0.81 -0.06 10.18
CA LYS A 18 2.12 0.55 9.88
C LYS A 18 2.63 0.10 8.51
N ALA A 19 2.85 1.03 7.58
CA ALA A 19 3.50 0.73 6.31
C ALA A 19 4.94 0.27 6.59
N THR A 20 5.19 -1.04 6.53
CA THR A 20 6.49 -1.65 6.85
C THR A 20 7.42 -1.66 5.63
N SER A 21 6.91 -1.65 4.39
CA SER A 21 7.70 -1.83 3.16
C SER A 21 7.61 -0.63 2.19
N ILE A 22 8.63 -0.40 1.34
CA ILE A 22 8.67 0.73 0.37
C ILE A 22 7.50 0.61 -0.61
N THR A 23 7.12 -0.63 -0.87
CA THR A 23 6.02 -1.02 -1.75
C THR A 23 4.65 -0.62 -1.24
N ASP A 24 4.49 -0.30 0.06
CA ASP A 24 3.19 0.05 0.63
C ASP A 24 2.82 1.53 0.45
N LEU A 25 3.77 2.40 0.09
CA LEU A 25 3.53 3.85 0.00
C LEU A 25 3.09 4.35 -1.38
N THR A 26 3.20 3.53 -2.45
CA THR A 26 2.98 4.01 -3.83
C THR A 26 2.04 3.15 -4.68
N PHE A 27 1.62 1.98 -4.18
CA PHE A 27 0.80 1.07 -4.98
C PHE A 27 -0.68 1.47 -5.08
N TRP A 28 -1.14 2.47 -4.33
CA TRP A 28 -2.54 2.90 -4.34
C TRP A 28 -2.84 3.75 -5.56
N ASN A 29 -3.94 3.45 -6.26
CA ASN A 29 -4.40 4.21 -7.41
C ASN A 29 -5.93 4.19 -7.49
N GLU A 30 -6.51 5.07 -8.32
CA GLU A 30 -7.95 5.20 -8.49
C GLU A 30 -8.62 3.87 -8.90
N LYS A 31 -7.95 3.10 -9.76
CA LYS A 31 -8.41 1.76 -10.17
C LYS A 31 -8.56 0.82 -8.97
N ILE A 32 -7.57 0.74 -8.08
CA ILE A 32 -7.62 -0.08 -6.86
C ILE A 32 -8.70 0.44 -5.91
N SER A 33 -8.85 1.76 -5.77
CA SER A 33 -9.93 2.35 -4.97
C SER A 33 -11.31 1.91 -5.47
N ARG A 34 -11.56 2.00 -6.78
CA ARG A 34 -12.81 1.54 -7.42
C ARG A 34 -13.04 0.05 -7.19
N LEU A 35 -12.02 -0.78 -7.44
CA LEU A 35 -12.09 -2.23 -7.24
C LEU A 35 -12.34 -2.64 -5.79
N ARG A 36 -11.82 -1.87 -4.82
CA ARG A 36 -12.10 -2.10 -3.40
C ARG A 36 -13.54 -1.79 -3.04
N LYS A 37 -14.09 -0.66 -3.51
CA LYS A 37 -15.50 -0.32 -3.32
C LYS A 37 -16.40 -1.42 -3.88
N GLU A 38 -16.07 -1.91 -5.07
CA GLU A 38 -16.84 -2.97 -5.73
C GLU A 38 -16.73 -4.31 -5.00
N CYS A 39 -15.52 -4.73 -4.64
CA CYS A 39 -15.29 -5.94 -3.85
C CYS A 39 -16.03 -5.89 -2.50
N PHE A 40 -16.05 -4.72 -1.86
CA PHE A 40 -16.77 -4.51 -0.61
C PHE A 40 -18.29 -4.57 -0.80
N ARG A 41 -18.82 -3.96 -1.87
CA ARG A 41 -20.23 -4.05 -2.25
C ARG A 41 -20.67 -5.51 -2.44
N MET A 42 -19.90 -6.29 -3.19
CA MET A 42 -20.17 -7.72 -3.41
C MET A 42 -20.04 -8.55 -2.14
N ARG A 43 -19.06 -8.24 -1.27
CA ARG A 43 -18.96 -8.86 0.05
C ARG A 43 -20.21 -8.62 0.86
N LEU A 44 -20.68 -7.37 0.95
CA LEU A 44 -21.91 -7.06 1.68
C LEU A 44 -23.13 -7.75 1.09
N ALA A 45 -23.27 -7.79 -0.24
CA ALA A 45 -24.35 -8.53 -0.91
C ALA A 45 -24.31 -10.02 -0.58
N SER A 46 -23.14 -10.66 -0.60
CA SER A 46 -22.99 -12.08 -0.23
C SER A 46 -23.28 -12.40 1.24
N GLN A 47 -23.18 -11.40 2.13
CA GLN A 47 -23.42 -11.57 3.57
C GLN A 47 -24.84 -11.16 3.97
N ARG A 48 -25.48 -10.29 3.19
CA ARG A 48 -26.86 -9.86 3.41
C ARG A 48 -27.79 -10.95 2.90
N ASP A 49 -28.45 -11.56 3.88
CA ASP A 49 -29.58 -12.45 3.76
C ASP A 49 -29.31 -13.81 3.09
N ARG A 50 -29.10 -14.83 3.93
CA ARG A 50 -29.06 -16.26 3.54
C ARG A 50 -30.41 -16.76 2.99
N LYS A 51 -31.44 -15.90 2.93
CA LYS A 51 -32.78 -16.19 2.39
C LYS A 51 -32.95 -15.81 0.91
N ILE A 52 -31.93 -15.25 0.27
CA ILE A 52 -31.98 -14.86 -1.16
C ILE A 52 -31.94 -16.13 -2.05
N PRO A 53 -32.72 -16.18 -3.15
CA PRO A 53 -32.58 -17.24 -4.14
C PRO A 53 -31.16 -17.19 -4.71
N ASN A 54 -30.43 -18.30 -4.59
CA ASN A 54 -29.08 -18.50 -5.11
C ASN A 54 -27.91 -17.76 -4.41
N PRO A 55 -27.59 -18.10 -3.15
CA PRO A 55 -26.41 -17.57 -2.45
C PRO A 55 -25.07 -17.94 -3.10
N ALA A 56 -25.04 -18.98 -3.95
CA ALA A 56 -23.81 -19.42 -4.61
C ALA A 56 -23.32 -18.41 -5.65
N GLU A 57 -24.23 -17.75 -6.37
CA GLU A 57 -23.89 -16.70 -7.34
C GLU A 57 -23.20 -15.50 -6.68
N PHE A 58 -23.76 -14.97 -5.59
CA PHE A 58 -23.15 -13.85 -4.87
C PHE A 58 -21.76 -14.18 -4.30
N ILE A 59 -21.56 -15.42 -3.83
CA ILE A 59 -20.25 -15.89 -3.38
C ILE A 59 -19.27 -15.96 -4.57
N PHE A 60 -19.72 -16.45 -5.72
CA PHE A 60 -18.91 -16.52 -6.94
C PHE A 60 -18.50 -15.12 -7.42
N GLU A 61 -19.43 -14.18 -7.48
CA GLU A 61 -19.18 -12.79 -7.85
C GLU A 61 -18.20 -12.10 -6.88
N TYR A 62 -18.40 -12.28 -5.58
CA TYR A 62 -17.46 -11.76 -4.58
C TYR A 62 -16.04 -12.34 -4.77
N ARG A 63 -15.92 -13.66 -5.01
CA ARG A 63 -14.63 -14.30 -5.29
C ARG A 63 -14.00 -13.77 -6.57
N ALA A 64 -14.78 -13.51 -7.61
CA ALA A 64 -14.30 -12.89 -8.85
C ALA A 64 -13.80 -11.46 -8.61
N ALA A 65 -14.59 -10.61 -7.95
CA ALA A 65 -14.20 -9.24 -7.61
C ALA A 65 -12.93 -9.20 -6.75
N ARG A 66 -12.80 -10.11 -5.77
CA ARG A 66 -11.60 -10.23 -4.94
C ARG A 66 -10.36 -10.64 -5.74
N ARG A 67 -10.50 -11.56 -6.70
CA ARG A 67 -9.40 -11.95 -7.60
C ARG A 67 -8.92 -10.76 -8.44
N ILE A 68 -9.85 -10.01 -9.02
CA ILE A 68 -9.54 -8.81 -9.82
C ILE A 68 -8.81 -7.76 -8.97
N LEU A 69 -9.29 -7.50 -7.76
CA LEU A 69 -8.65 -6.58 -6.82
C LEU A 69 -7.22 -7.02 -6.48
N ASN A 70 -7.02 -8.30 -6.12
CA ASN A 70 -5.70 -8.82 -5.76
C ASN A 70 -4.73 -8.74 -6.94
N ALA A 71 -5.19 -9.06 -8.16
CA ALA A 71 -4.38 -8.92 -9.37
C ALA A 71 -3.97 -7.46 -9.58
N ALA A 72 -4.92 -6.51 -9.48
CA ALA A 72 -4.61 -5.08 -9.64
C ALA A 72 -3.62 -4.56 -8.58
N ILE A 73 -3.73 -5.02 -7.32
CA ILE A 73 -2.77 -4.69 -6.26
C ILE A 73 -1.39 -5.24 -6.59
N ARG A 74 -1.29 -6.51 -6.99
CA ARG A 74 -0.02 -7.15 -7.36
C ARG A 74 0.66 -6.40 -8.51
N ASP A 75 -0.09 -6.09 -9.56
CA ASP A 75 0.42 -5.38 -10.73
C ASP A 75 0.89 -3.97 -10.36
N SER A 76 0.13 -3.26 -9.51
CA SER A 76 0.50 -1.92 -9.05
C SER A 76 1.78 -1.96 -8.20
N LYS A 77 1.89 -2.90 -7.27
CA LYS A 77 3.11 -3.11 -6.48
C LYS A 77 4.32 -3.40 -7.36
N GLN A 78 4.16 -4.25 -8.37
CA GLN A 78 5.23 -4.57 -9.32
C GLN A 78 5.66 -3.35 -10.14
N LYS A 79 4.71 -2.54 -10.61
CA LYS A 79 5.01 -1.29 -11.34
C LYS A 79 5.78 -0.31 -10.49
N CYS A 80 5.31 -0.03 -9.27
CA CYS A 80 5.99 0.86 -8.35
C CYS A 80 7.40 0.39 -8.00
N TRP A 81 7.58 -0.93 -7.83
CA TRP A 81 8.90 -1.52 -7.61
C TRP A 81 9.84 -1.32 -8.81
N ASN A 82 9.35 -1.57 -10.02
CA ASN A 82 10.13 -1.39 -11.24
C ASN A 82 10.49 0.09 -11.46
N GLU A 83 9.58 1.02 -11.16
CA GLU A 83 9.84 2.47 -11.21
C GLU A 83 10.94 2.88 -10.22
N LEU A 84 10.87 2.36 -8.99
CA LEU A 84 11.89 2.60 -7.98
C LEU A 84 13.27 2.11 -8.45
N ILE A 85 13.36 0.90 -9.03
CA ILE A 85 14.61 0.37 -9.59
C ILE A 85 15.13 1.28 -10.72
N LYS A 86 14.24 1.75 -11.61
CA LYS A 86 14.62 2.70 -12.67
C LYS A 86 15.11 4.04 -12.13
N GLU A 87 14.58 4.51 -11.01
CA GLU A 87 15.09 5.69 -10.31
C GLU A 87 16.48 5.44 -9.72
N VAL A 88 16.70 4.30 -9.05
CA VAL A 88 18.04 3.93 -8.51
C VAL A 88 19.09 3.91 -9.63
N LYS A 89 18.75 3.33 -10.79
CA LYS A 89 19.68 3.27 -11.92
C LYS A 89 20.01 4.65 -12.51
N ARG A 90 19.11 5.63 -12.38
CA ARG A 90 19.30 7.01 -12.87
C ARG A 90 20.06 7.87 -11.86
N ASP A 91 19.75 7.72 -10.58
CA ASP A 91 20.39 8.43 -9.48
C ASP A 91 20.44 7.52 -8.24
N ALA A 92 21.64 7.02 -7.97
CA ALA A 92 21.89 6.11 -6.85
C ALA A 92 21.61 6.75 -5.48
N CYS A 93 21.71 8.08 -5.38
CA CYS A 93 21.58 8.84 -4.14
C CYS A 93 20.27 9.64 -4.04
N GLY A 94 19.34 9.43 -4.98
CA GLY A 94 18.12 10.19 -5.09
C GLY A 94 16.98 9.75 -4.16
N ARG A 95 15.77 9.69 -4.72
CA ARG A 95 14.55 9.27 -4.02
C ARG A 95 14.65 7.90 -3.31
N PRO A 96 15.24 6.85 -3.90
CA PRO A 96 15.38 5.56 -3.23
C PRO A 96 16.22 5.63 -1.95
N TYR A 97 17.34 6.36 -1.99
CA TYR A 97 18.20 6.58 -0.83
C TYR A 97 17.48 7.35 0.28
N LYS A 98 16.74 8.42 -0.05
CA LYS A 98 15.90 9.17 0.92
C LYS A 98 14.85 8.27 1.58
N ILE A 99 14.21 7.40 0.80
CA ILE A 99 13.22 6.46 1.32
C ILE A 99 13.88 5.46 2.28
N ILE A 100 15.01 4.85 1.90
CA ILE A 100 15.74 3.88 2.75
C ILE A 100 16.23 4.56 4.04
N THR A 101 16.89 5.71 3.94
CA THR A 101 17.43 6.44 5.11
C THR A 101 16.31 6.93 6.04
N SER A 102 15.16 7.37 5.52
CA SER A 102 14.00 7.73 6.37
C SER A 102 13.47 6.55 7.18
N ARG A 103 13.61 5.32 6.67
CA ARG A 103 13.20 4.10 7.40
C ARG A 103 14.20 3.70 8.46
N LEU A 104 15.49 3.75 8.12
CA LEU A 104 16.56 3.47 9.07
C LEU A 104 16.51 4.44 10.26
N LYS A 105 16.26 5.73 10.01
CA LYS A 105 16.06 6.73 11.07
C LYS A 105 14.85 6.43 11.97
N LYS A 106 13.75 5.91 11.42
CA LYS A 106 12.57 5.50 12.21
C LYS A 106 12.84 4.25 13.05
N GLN A 107 13.82 3.45 12.69
CA GLN A 107 14.20 2.22 13.39
C GLN A 107 15.40 2.42 14.33
N SER A 108 15.90 3.64 14.56
CA SER A 108 17.00 3.81 15.50
C SER A 108 16.57 3.30 16.88
N THR A 109 17.16 2.19 17.29
CA THR A 109 17.17 1.75 18.69
C THR A 109 17.72 2.92 19.50
N PRO A 110 17.16 3.25 20.68
CA PRO A 110 17.75 4.27 21.53
C PRO A 110 19.23 3.90 21.70
N SER A 111 20.10 4.90 21.49
CA SER A 111 21.53 4.74 21.77
C SER A 111 21.62 4.16 23.18
N VAL A 112 22.17 2.94 23.30
CA VAL A 112 22.60 2.44 24.60
C VAL A 112 23.78 3.33 24.96
N THR A 113 23.48 4.45 25.62
CA THR A 113 24.48 5.32 26.21
C THR A 113 25.21 4.46 27.23
N CYS A 114 26.38 3.95 26.86
CA CYS A 114 27.20 3.18 27.76
C CYS A 114 27.66 4.14 28.87
N PRO A 115 27.25 3.95 30.15
CA PRO A 115 27.55 4.90 31.22
C PRO A 115 29.05 5.12 31.43
N ARG A 116 29.88 4.22 30.91
CA ARG A 116 31.33 4.19 31.04
C ARG A 116 32.07 5.25 30.21
N LEU A 117 31.40 5.83 29.20
CA LEU A 117 31.98 6.83 28.28
C LEU A 117 31.65 8.28 28.66
N LEU A 118 30.89 8.47 29.74
CA LEU A 118 30.66 9.78 30.36
C LEU A 118 31.69 9.96 31.48
N LYS A 119 32.91 10.34 31.11
CA LYS A 119 33.94 10.81 32.04
C LYS A 119 34.42 12.18 31.58
#